data_AF-A0A399I094-F1
#
_entry.id   AF-A0A399I094-F1
#
_cell.length_a   1.000
_cell.length_b   1.000
_cell.length_c   1.000
_cell.angle_alpha   90.00
_cell.angle_beta   90.00
_cell.angle_gamma   90.00
#
_symmetry.space_group_name_H-M   'P 1'
#
loop_
_entity.id
_entity.type
_entity.pdbx_description
1 polymer ?
#
loop_
_entity_poly.entity_id
_entity_poly.type
_entity_poly.pdbx_seq_one_letter_code
_entity_poly.pdbx_strand_id
1 'polypeptide(L)'
;MFKDTFDKLCWACLALVLIALVVLLVMKAGTGEGKAATGLDKAVEREMAYHARVEFIAKLYGPVDALRKEGKNQEALLKLDELVRKYPGEAHGYILQGEILRDMGALDEAVASYVAGIKLNGDYLDDKSPLSRRADIQRLVDEGLKNIGARAAANPGNRTIAASLQKVNYLRSRLAGGCE
;
A
#
# COMPACT_ATOMS: atom_id res chain seq x y z
N MET A 1 -49.00 -22.58 44.94
CA MET A 1 -49.21 -22.08 46.31
C MET A 1 -49.15 -20.55 46.24
N PHE A 2 -50.26 -19.90 45.85
CA PHE A 2 -50.36 -18.44 45.68
C PHE A 2 -51.72 -18.02 46.21
N LYS A 3 -51.76 -17.60 47.48
CA LYS A 3 -53.01 -17.35 48.21
C LYS A 3 -53.28 -15.88 48.49
N ASP A 4 -52.42 -14.97 48.04
CA ASP A 4 -52.54 -13.54 48.31
C ASP A 4 -52.71 -12.71 47.04
N THR A 5 -53.53 -11.66 47.10
CA THR A 5 -53.79 -10.75 45.96
C THR A 5 -52.53 -9.98 45.58
N PHE A 6 -51.67 -9.70 46.56
CA PHE A 6 -50.39 -9.03 46.38
C PHE A 6 -49.44 -9.84 45.49
N ASP A 7 -49.38 -11.16 45.67
CA ASP A 7 -48.48 -12.04 44.93
C ASP A 7 -48.86 -12.15 43.44
N LYS A 8 -50.17 -12.10 43.15
CA LYS A 8 -50.69 -12.01 41.78
C LYS A 8 -50.31 -10.69 41.09
N LEU A 9 -50.31 -9.59 41.84
CA LEU A 9 -49.91 -8.27 41.33
C LEU A 9 -48.41 -8.25 41.01
N CYS A 10 -47.58 -8.81 41.90
CA CYS A 10 -46.14 -8.94 41.68
C CYS A 10 -45.82 -9.79 40.43
N TRP A 11 -46.50 -10.91 40.24
CA TRP A 11 -46.34 -11.74 39.04
C TRP A 11 -46.80 -11.05 37.75
N ALA A 12 -47.89 -10.27 37.81
CA ALA A 12 -48.37 -9.49 36.67
C ALA A 12 -47.36 -8.39 36.27
N CYS A 13 -46.78 -7.69 37.24
CA CYS A 13 -45.73 -6.69 36.99
C CYS A 13 -44.47 -7.34 36.40
N LEU A 14 -44.04 -8.49 36.93
CA LEU A 14 -42.87 -9.21 36.44
C LEU A 14 -43.06 -9.71 34.99
N ALA A 15 -44.26 -10.21 34.66
CA ALA A 15 -44.62 -10.58 33.30
C ALA A 15 -44.59 -9.38 32.35
N LEU A 16 -45.11 -8.23 32.76
CA LEU A 16 -45.08 -6.99 31.98
C LEU A 16 -43.65 -6.51 31.68
N VAL A 17 -42.78 -6.54 32.69
CA VAL A 17 -41.36 -6.18 32.52
C VAL A 17 -40.68 -7.15 31.55
N LEU A 18 -40.90 -8.46 31.69
CA LEU A 18 -40.33 -9.45 30.77
C LEU A 18 -40.84 -9.28 29.34
N ILE A 19 -42.12 -9.01 29.14
CA ILE A 19 -42.69 -8.75 27.80
C ILE A 19 -42.07 -7.48 27.21
N ALA A 20 -41.95 -6.41 27.98
CA ALA A 20 -41.30 -5.18 27.52
C ALA A 20 -39.82 -5.40 27.14
N LEU A 21 -39.11 -6.23 27.90
CA LEU A 21 -37.71 -6.59 27.63
C LEU A 21 -37.58 -7.44 26.36
N VAL A 22 -38.48 -8.40 26.16
CA VAL A 22 -38.55 -9.20 24.93
C VAL A 22 -38.90 -8.33 23.72
N VAL A 23 -39.85 -7.40 23.84
CA VAL A 23 -40.19 -6.44 22.78
C VAL A 23 -38.99 -5.56 22.43
N LEU A 24 -38.27 -5.05 23.43
CA LEU A 24 -37.02 -4.29 23.22
C LEU A 24 -35.95 -5.11 22.49
N LEU A 25 -35.78 -6.38 22.86
CA LEU A 25 -34.82 -7.27 22.21
C LEU A 25 -35.22 -7.61 20.78
N VAL A 26 -36.51 -7.84 20.50
CA VAL A 26 -37.03 -8.10 19.16
C VAL A 26 -36.93 -6.85 18.27
N MET A 27 -37.24 -5.66 18.80
CA MET A 27 -37.04 -4.40 18.07
C MET A 27 -35.57 -4.14 17.74
N LYS A 28 -34.65 -4.47 18.65
CA LYS A 28 -33.20 -4.37 18.41
C LYS A 28 -32.67 -5.40 17.42
N ALA A 29 -33.30 -6.58 17.34
CA ALA A 29 -32.95 -7.61 16.37
C ALA A 29 -33.51 -7.34 14.96
N GLY A 30 -34.57 -6.53 14.85
CA GLY A 30 -35.21 -6.17 13.58
C GLY A 30 -34.50 -5.10 12.74
N THR A 31 -33.55 -4.35 13.32
CA THR A 31 -32.77 -3.34 12.59
C THR A 31 -31.53 -3.96 11.96
N GLY A 32 -31.73 -4.62 10.81
CA GLY A 32 -30.67 -5.15 9.94
C GLY A 32 -29.88 -4.08 9.17
N GLU A 33 -29.91 -2.81 9.59
CA GLU A 33 -29.33 -1.67 8.85
C GLU A 33 -27.82 -1.46 9.11
N GLY A 34 -27.24 -2.11 10.13
CA GLY A 34 -25.86 -1.82 10.58
C GLY A 34 -24.71 -2.45 9.78
N LYS A 35 -24.94 -3.47 8.94
CA LYS A 35 -23.85 -4.15 8.22
C LYS A 35 -23.51 -3.53 6.85
N ALA A 36 -24.47 -2.91 6.18
CA ALA A 36 -24.25 -2.27 4.88
C ALA A 36 -23.70 -0.84 5.02
N ALA A 37 -24.21 -0.05 5.97
CA ALA A 37 -23.71 1.29 6.28
C ALA A 37 -22.23 1.27 6.68
N THR A 38 -21.86 0.34 7.58
CA THR A 38 -20.46 0.21 8.04
C THR A 38 -19.48 -0.24 6.95
N GLY A 39 -19.94 -0.93 5.91
CA GLY A 39 -19.10 -1.34 4.77
C GLY A 39 -18.84 -0.19 3.80
N LEU A 40 -19.87 0.61 3.51
CA LEU A 40 -19.77 1.80 2.66
C LEU A 40 -18.90 2.86 3.34
N ASP A 41 -19.12 3.11 4.63
CA ASP A 41 -18.34 4.08 5.41
C ASP A 41 -16.85 3.72 5.41
N LYS A 42 -16.50 2.44 5.63
CA LYS A 42 -15.11 1.94 5.56
C LYS A 42 -14.49 2.01 4.16
N ALA A 43 -15.30 1.92 3.10
CA ALA A 43 -14.81 2.07 1.73
C ALA A 43 -14.47 3.53 1.46
N VAL A 44 -15.36 4.45 1.85
CA VAL A 44 -15.16 5.90 1.75
C VAL A 44 -13.95 6.35 2.58
N GLU A 45 -13.82 5.88 3.82
CA GLU A 45 -12.65 6.18 4.67
C GLU A 45 -11.33 5.73 4.05
N ARG A 46 -11.29 4.53 3.45
CA ARG A 46 -10.10 4.02 2.75
C ARG A 46 -9.75 4.87 1.53
N GLU A 47 -10.75 5.27 0.75
CA GLU A 47 -10.55 6.12 -0.42
C GLU A 47 -10.01 7.50 -0.01
N MET A 48 -10.59 8.10 1.04
CA MET A 48 -10.11 9.36 1.59
C MET A 48 -8.68 9.26 2.12
N ALA A 49 -8.36 8.18 2.85
CA ALA A 49 -7.00 7.94 3.35
C ALA A 49 -6.00 7.74 2.18
N TYR A 50 -6.43 7.06 1.12
CA TYR A 50 -5.63 6.89 -0.08
C TYR A 50 -5.36 8.23 -0.79
N HIS A 51 -6.38 9.05 -1.01
CA HIS A 51 -6.23 10.39 -1.57
C HIS A 51 -5.32 11.27 -0.72
N ALA A 52 -5.50 11.27 0.60
CA ALA A 52 -4.64 12.00 1.52
C ALA A 52 -3.19 11.54 1.43
N ARG A 53 -2.93 10.23 1.31
CA ARG A 53 -1.57 9.70 1.10
C ARG A 53 -0.98 10.19 -0.23
N VAL A 54 -1.75 10.13 -1.32
CA VAL A 54 -1.27 10.57 -2.65
C VAL A 54 -0.91 12.06 -2.62
N GLU A 55 -1.77 12.90 -2.02
CA GLU A 55 -1.51 14.33 -1.88
C GLU A 55 -0.29 14.61 -0.96
N PHE A 56 -0.20 13.89 0.16
CA PHE A 56 0.94 13.97 1.06
C PHE A 56 2.25 13.63 0.35
N ILE A 57 2.29 12.54 -0.42
CA ILE A 57 3.44 12.13 -1.23
C ILE A 57 3.81 13.22 -2.22
N ALA A 58 2.84 13.72 -3.00
CA ALA A 58 3.08 14.75 -4.01
C ALA A 58 3.68 16.02 -3.38
N LYS A 59 3.17 16.44 -2.23
CA LYS A 59 3.67 17.61 -1.50
C LYS A 59 5.07 17.39 -0.92
N LEU A 60 5.31 16.23 -0.32
CA LEU A 60 6.55 15.94 0.41
C LEU A 60 7.73 15.69 -0.54
N TYR A 61 7.51 14.90 -1.59
CA TYR A 61 8.55 14.49 -2.54
C TYR A 61 8.64 15.38 -3.78
N GLY A 62 7.67 16.26 -4.01
CA GLY A 62 7.66 17.21 -5.12
C GLY A 62 8.97 17.99 -5.33
N PRO A 63 9.61 18.52 -4.27
CA PRO A 63 10.91 19.20 -4.42
C PRO A 63 12.04 18.27 -4.93
N VAL A 64 12.04 16.99 -4.53
CA VAL A 64 13.03 16.02 -5.00
C VAL A 64 12.79 15.71 -6.48
N ASP A 65 11.54 15.49 -6.87
CA ASP A 65 11.19 15.22 -8.27
C ASP A 65 11.48 16.43 -9.18
N ALA A 66 11.29 17.65 -8.69
CA ALA A 66 11.67 18.87 -9.41
C ALA A 66 13.20 18.92 -9.64
N LEU A 67 14.01 18.69 -8.60
CA LEU A 67 15.48 18.65 -8.73
C LEU A 67 15.94 17.58 -9.73
N ARG A 68 15.33 16.39 -9.69
CA ARG A 68 15.60 15.33 -10.66
C ARG A 68 15.29 15.76 -12.09
N LYS A 69 14.11 16.37 -12.33
CA LYS A 69 13.70 16.86 -13.65
C LYS A 69 14.60 17.98 -14.19
N GLU A 70 15.22 18.76 -13.31
CA GLU A 70 16.25 19.74 -13.65
C GLU A 70 17.63 19.10 -13.93
N GLY A 71 17.78 17.78 -13.75
CA GLY A 71 19.04 17.06 -13.89
C GLY A 71 19.99 17.18 -12.68
N LYS A 72 19.54 17.81 -11.59
CA LYS A 72 20.31 18.00 -10.34
C LYS A 72 20.23 16.74 -9.47
N ASN A 73 20.66 15.61 -10.02
CA ASN A 73 20.45 14.28 -9.44
C ASN A 73 21.11 14.12 -8.06
N GLN A 74 22.29 14.71 -7.84
CA GLN A 74 22.99 14.64 -6.55
C GLN A 74 22.23 15.43 -5.46
N GLU A 75 21.74 16.62 -5.77
CA GLU A 75 20.93 17.42 -4.84
C GLU A 75 19.60 16.72 -4.52
N ALA A 76 18.98 16.10 -5.54
CA ALA A 76 17.79 15.30 -5.36
C ALA A 76 18.03 14.13 -4.39
N LEU A 77 19.13 13.38 -4.56
CA LEU A 77 19.49 12.27 -3.67
C LEU A 77 19.76 12.71 -2.23
N LEU A 78 20.45 13.84 -2.03
CA LEU A 78 20.70 14.39 -0.69
C LEU A 78 19.38 14.70 0.02
N LYS A 79 18.47 15.38 -0.67
CA LYS A 79 17.16 15.72 -0.10
C LYS A 79 16.28 14.48 0.11
N LEU A 80 16.41 13.49 -0.77
CA LEU A 80 15.70 12.23 -0.66
C LEU A 80 16.17 11.40 0.54
N ASP A 81 17.46 11.38 0.84
CA ASP A 81 18.02 10.69 2.01
C ASP A 81 17.42 11.22 3.33
N GLU A 82 17.23 12.55 3.45
CA GLU A 82 16.53 13.15 4.59
C GLU A 82 15.09 12.62 4.72
N LEU A 83 14.37 12.53 3.60
CA LEU A 83 12.98 12.04 3.58
C LEU A 83 12.90 10.55 3.90
N VAL A 84 13.79 9.72 3.34
CA VAL A 84 13.81 8.27 3.60
C VAL A 84 14.14 7.98 5.06
N ARG A 85 15.03 8.76 5.70
CA ARG A 85 15.29 8.63 7.14
C ARG A 85 14.09 9.00 8.00
N LYS A 86 13.33 10.02 7.59
CA LYS A 86 12.14 10.47 8.32
C LYS A 86 10.94 9.56 8.11
N TYR A 87 10.81 8.96 6.93
CA TYR A 87 9.68 8.11 6.53
C TYR A 87 10.19 6.78 5.93
N PRO A 88 10.84 5.92 6.72
CA PRO A 88 11.47 4.70 6.21
C PRO A 88 10.48 3.66 5.67
N GLY A 89 9.20 3.76 6.04
CA GLY A 89 8.12 2.92 5.54
C GLY A 89 7.42 3.44 4.28
N GLU A 90 7.76 4.64 3.80
CA GLU A 90 7.12 5.22 2.62
C GLU A 90 7.82 4.75 1.34
N ALA A 91 7.13 3.88 0.60
CA ALA A 91 7.59 3.29 -0.65
C ALA A 91 8.03 4.34 -1.69
N HIS A 92 7.39 5.51 -1.72
CA HIS A 92 7.69 6.56 -2.72
C HIS A 92 9.14 7.01 -2.68
N GLY A 93 9.78 7.03 -1.51
CA GLY A 93 11.18 7.42 -1.39
C GLY A 93 12.10 6.50 -2.20
N TYR A 94 11.89 5.18 -2.09
CA TYR A 94 12.68 4.18 -2.81
C TYR A 94 12.38 4.16 -4.31
N ILE A 95 11.14 4.42 -4.71
CA ILE A 95 10.75 4.54 -6.11
C ILE A 95 11.47 5.73 -6.75
N LEU A 96 11.40 6.90 -6.10
CA LEU A 96 12.06 8.11 -6.61
C LEU A 96 13.59 7.97 -6.60
N GLN A 97 14.15 7.26 -5.63
CA GLN A 97 15.58 6.92 -5.62
C GLN A 97 15.95 6.08 -6.85
N GLY A 98 15.12 5.08 -7.18
CA GLY A 98 15.30 4.27 -8.38
C GLY A 98 15.22 5.08 -9.67
N GLU A 99 14.28 6.02 -9.75
CA GLU A 99 14.18 6.98 -10.88
C GLU A 99 15.47 7.80 -11.03
N ILE A 100 15.94 8.44 -9.95
CA ILE A 100 17.15 9.28 -10.00
C ILE A 100 18.38 8.45 -10.38
N LEU A 101 18.54 7.25 -9.81
CA LEU A 101 19.67 6.36 -10.12
C LEU A 101 19.64 5.87 -11.56
N ARG A 102 18.46 5.58 -12.11
CA ARG A 102 18.30 5.25 -13.53
C ARG A 102 18.72 6.42 -14.41
N ASP A 103 18.30 7.64 -14.06
CA ASP A 103 18.66 8.87 -14.78
C ASP A 103 20.18 9.16 -14.72
N MET A 104 20.88 8.64 -13.70
CA MET A 104 22.34 8.65 -13.55
C MET A 104 23.05 7.47 -14.24
N GLY A 105 22.33 6.49 -14.79
CA GLY A 105 22.89 5.27 -15.38
C GLY A 105 23.32 4.19 -14.38
N ALA A 106 23.05 4.36 -13.09
CA ALA A 106 23.35 3.40 -12.03
C ALA A 106 22.28 2.29 -11.97
N LEU A 107 22.29 1.42 -13.00
CA LEU A 107 21.18 0.50 -13.28
C LEU A 107 20.98 -0.58 -12.20
N ASP A 108 22.06 -1.15 -11.65
CA ASP A 108 21.97 -2.18 -10.59
C ASP A 108 21.30 -1.61 -9.32
N GLU A 109 21.70 -0.40 -8.93
CA GLU A 109 21.19 0.32 -7.77
C GLU A 109 19.77 0.83 -8.00
N ALA A 110 19.46 1.27 -9.22
CA ALA A 110 18.10 1.65 -9.61
C ALA A 110 17.15 0.47 -9.44
N VAL A 111 17.48 -0.69 -10.02
CA VAL A 111 16.70 -1.93 -9.88
C VAL A 111 16.53 -2.31 -8.41
N ALA A 112 17.59 -2.23 -7.60
CA ALA A 112 17.50 -2.52 -6.17
C ALA A 112 16.53 -1.58 -5.43
N SER A 113 16.52 -0.29 -5.77
CA SER A 113 15.66 0.72 -5.16
C SER A 113 14.19 0.51 -5.55
N TYR A 114 13.91 0.23 -6.83
CA TYR A 114 12.56 -0.14 -7.27
C TYR A 114 12.04 -1.40 -6.58
N VAL A 115 12.88 -2.44 -6.42
CA VAL A 115 12.51 -3.65 -5.67
C VAL A 115 12.13 -3.31 -4.23
N ALA A 116 12.90 -2.45 -3.56
CA ALA A 116 12.60 -2.03 -2.19
C ALA A 116 11.24 -1.30 -2.11
N GLY A 117 10.98 -0.34 -3.01
CA GLY A 117 9.70 0.37 -3.07
C GLY A 117 8.51 -0.54 -3.35
N ILE A 118 8.62 -1.45 -4.31
CA ILE A 118 7.54 -2.38 -4.70
C ILE A 118 7.23 -3.41 -3.62
N LYS A 119 8.23 -3.80 -2.82
CA LYS A 119 8.00 -4.65 -1.64
C LYS A 119 7.21 -3.95 -0.55
N LEU A 120 7.39 -2.64 -0.40
CA LEU A 120 6.65 -1.83 0.58
C LEU A 120 5.23 -1.52 0.09
N ASN A 121 5.07 -1.18 -1.19
CA ASN A 121 3.76 -0.96 -1.78
C ASN A 121 3.73 -1.39 -3.26
N GLY A 122 2.83 -2.33 -3.58
CA GLY A 122 2.60 -2.84 -4.93
C GLY A 122 1.80 -1.90 -5.86
N ASP A 123 1.17 -0.84 -5.33
CA ASP A 123 0.35 0.11 -6.10
C ASP A 123 1.13 0.81 -7.22
N TYR A 124 2.46 0.85 -7.13
CA TYR A 124 3.32 1.38 -8.19
C TYR A 124 3.31 0.52 -9.47
N LEU A 125 2.80 -0.70 -9.40
CA LEU A 125 2.61 -1.59 -10.55
C LEU A 125 1.16 -1.64 -11.04
N ASP A 126 0.21 -1.08 -10.29
CA ASP A 126 -1.20 -1.02 -10.68
C ASP A 126 -1.41 0.11 -11.69
N ASP A 127 -1.96 -0.21 -12.86
CA ASP A 127 -2.27 0.75 -13.90
C ASP A 127 -3.37 1.74 -13.50
N LYS A 128 -4.21 1.37 -12.52
CA LYS A 128 -5.30 2.23 -12.03
C LYS A 128 -4.84 3.20 -10.95
N SER A 129 -3.66 2.99 -10.39
CA SER A 129 -3.10 3.84 -9.34
C SER A 129 -2.57 5.16 -9.91
N PRO A 130 -2.92 6.34 -9.36
CA PRO A 130 -2.27 7.60 -9.71
C PRO A 130 -0.77 7.63 -9.40
N LEU A 131 -0.27 6.70 -8.57
CA LEU A 131 1.15 6.53 -8.27
C LEU A 131 1.86 5.56 -9.21
N SER A 132 1.17 5.03 -10.24
CA SER A 132 1.72 4.02 -11.12
C SER A 132 3.06 4.45 -11.72
N ARG A 133 4.02 3.52 -11.71
CA ARG A 133 5.30 3.57 -12.41
C ARG A 133 5.49 2.34 -13.28
N ARG A 134 4.39 1.64 -13.60
CA ARG A 134 4.43 0.37 -14.32
C ARG A 134 5.22 0.47 -15.62
N ALA A 135 4.97 1.51 -16.43
CA ALA A 135 5.67 1.73 -17.69
C ALA A 135 7.17 2.00 -17.49
N ASP A 136 7.53 2.81 -16.48
CA ASP A 136 8.93 3.09 -16.14
C ASP A 136 9.67 1.85 -15.65
N ILE A 137 9.01 1.03 -14.82
CA ILE A 137 9.56 -0.22 -14.30
C ILE A 137 9.68 -1.24 -15.43
N GLN A 138 8.74 -1.29 -16.39
CA GLN A 138 8.85 -2.15 -17.56
C GLN A 138 10.10 -1.79 -18.38
N ARG A 139 10.33 -0.51 -18.67
CA ARG A 139 11.54 -0.04 -19.36
C ARG A 139 12.81 -0.41 -18.58
N LEU A 140 12.82 -0.18 -17.27
CA LEU A 140 13.93 -0.55 -16.40
C LEU A 140 14.22 -2.07 -16.45
N VAL A 141 13.19 -2.91 -16.48
CA VAL A 141 13.34 -4.35 -16.59
C VAL A 141 13.95 -4.73 -17.94
N ASP A 142 13.49 -4.13 -19.03
CA ASP A 142 14.02 -4.40 -20.37
C ASP A 142 15.50 -3.99 -20.47
N GLU A 143 15.85 -2.81 -19.95
CA GLU A 143 17.22 -2.32 -19.82
C GLU A 143 18.07 -3.23 -18.92
N GLY A 144 17.52 -3.66 -17.78
CA GLY A 144 18.16 -4.55 -16.82
C GLY A 144 18.47 -5.92 -17.43
N LEU A 145 17.51 -6.52 -18.13
CA LEU A 145 17.71 -7.81 -18.80
C LEU A 145 18.76 -7.72 -19.89
N LYS A 146 18.79 -6.62 -20.65
CA LYS A 146 19.79 -6.40 -21.69
C LYS A 146 21.19 -6.23 -21.09
N ASN A 147 21.36 -5.33 -20.12
CA ASN A 147 22.68 -4.95 -19.61
C ASN A 147 23.18 -5.89 -18.51
N ILE A 148 22.38 -6.09 -17.46
CA ILE A 148 22.74 -6.95 -16.32
C ILE A 148 22.71 -8.42 -16.76
N GLY A 149 21.75 -8.81 -17.61
CA GLY A 149 21.70 -10.17 -18.18
C GLY A 149 22.91 -10.51 -19.04
N ALA A 150 23.37 -9.61 -19.90
CA ALA A 150 24.59 -9.81 -20.68
C ALA A 150 25.83 -9.93 -19.78
N ARG A 151 25.95 -9.09 -18.75
CA ARG A 151 27.03 -9.16 -17.75
C ARG A 151 27.02 -10.47 -16.97
N ALA A 152 25.84 -10.99 -16.64
CA ALA A 152 25.67 -12.27 -15.95
C ALA A 152 26.05 -13.45 -16.85
N ALA A 153 25.65 -13.42 -18.12
CA ALA A 153 26.01 -14.44 -19.11
C ALA A 153 27.52 -14.49 -19.35
N ALA A 154 28.19 -13.33 -19.40
CA ALA A 154 29.64 -13.24 -19.52
C ALA A 154 30.38 -13.73 -18.26
N ASN A 155 29.74 -13.68 -17.07
CA ASN A 155 30.34 -14.07 -15.80
C ASN A 155 29.42 -14.96 -14.94
N PRO A 156 29.14 -16.21 -15.34
CA PRO A 156 28.12 -17.05 -14.70
C PRO A 156 28.39 -17.36 -13.21
N GLY A 157 29.64 -17.29 -12.76
CA GLY A 157 30.03 -17.51 -11.36
C GLY A 157 29.97 -16.26 -10.47
N ASN A 158 29.72 -15.07 -11.02
CA ASN A 158 29.73 -13.84 -10.24
C ASN A 158 28.42 -13.68 -9.44
N ARG A 159 28.49 -13.93 -8.13
CA ARG A 159 27.35 -13.85 -7.21
C ARG A 159 26.69 -12.47 -7.16
N THR A 160 27.47 -11.40 -7.28
CA THR A 160 26.96 -10.03 -7.23
C THR A 160 26.08 -9.74 -8.45
N ILE A 161 26.56 -10.10 -9.65
CA ILE A 161 25.79 -9.89 -10.89
C ILE A 161 24.56 -10.81 -10.91
N ALA A 162 24.70 -12.05 -10.42
CA ALA A 162 23.57 -12.97 -10.28
C ALA A 162 22.48 -12.40 -9.35
N ALA A 163 22.86 -11.76 -8.24
CA ALA A 163 21.92 -11.10 -7.33
C ALA A 163 21.23 -9.89 -7.98
N SER A 164 21.94 -9.09 -8.77
CA SER A 164 21.33 -8.01 -9.56
C SER A 164 20.32 -8.56 -10.57
N LEU A 165 20.68 -9.61 -11.31
CA LEU A 165 19.78 -10.24 -12.28
C LEU A 165 18.54 -10.85 -11.60
N GLN A 166 18.70 -11.42 -10.41
CA GLN A 166 17.56 -11.91 -9.62
C GLN A 166 16.57 -10.79 -9.30
N LYS A 167 17.06 -9.59 -8.94
CA LYS A 167 16.18 -8.42 -8.69
C LYS A 167 15.46 -7.97 -9.96
N VAL A 168 16.13 -7.97 -11.12
CA VAL A 168 15.48 -7.69 -12.42
C VAL A 168 14.35 -8.70 -12.68
N ASN A 169 14.62 -9.98 -12.47
CA ASN A 169 13.64 -11.04 -12.66
C ASN A 169 12.45 -10.94 -11.68
N TYR A 170 12.70 -10.51 -10.45
CA TYR A 170 11.64 -10.22 -9.48
C TYR A 170 10.70 -9.13 -10.01
N LEU A 171 11.24 -8.00 -10.49
CA LEU A 171 10.43 -6.92 -11.06
C LEU A 171 9.62 -7.41 -12.26
N ARG A 172 10.24 -8.19 -13.15
CA ARG A 172 9.58 -8.81 -14.31
C ARG A 172 8.40 -9.69 -13.89
N SER A 173 8.59 -10.53 -12.88
CA SER A 173 7.53 -11.43 -12.37
C SER A 173 6.37 -10.63 -11.77
N ARG A 174 6.66 -9.60 -10.99
CA ARG A 174 5.63 -8.73 -10.38
C ARG A 174 4.84 -7.94 -11.43
N LEU A 175 5.50 -7.45 -12.49
CA LEU A 175 4.85 -6.81 -13.63
C LEU A 175 3.87 -7.76 -14.35
N ALA A 176 4.23 -9.04 -14.51
CA ALA A 176 3.38 -10.04 -15.14
C ALA A 176 2.13 -10.41 -14.32
N GLY A 177 1.92 -9.82 -13.14
CA GLY A 177 0.82 -10.15 -12.24
C GLY A 177 1.10 -11.36 -11.34
N GLY A 178 2.37 -11.76 -11.20
CA GLY A 178 2.76 -12.85 -10.30
C GLY A 178 2.42 -12.53 -8.85
N CYS A 179 1.35 -13.14 -8.34
CA CYS A 179 1.09 -13.31 -6.92
C CYS A 179 2.05 -14.40 -6.39
N GLU A 180 2.85 -14.08 -5.38
CA GLU A 180 3.27 -15.09 -4.39
C GLU A 180 2.24 -15.09 -3.26
#